data_AF-A0A1B1KGN2-F1
#
_entry.id   AF-A0A1B1KGN2-F1
#
_cell.length_a   1.000
_cell.length_b   1.000
_cell.length_c   1.000
_cell.angle_alpha   90.00
_cell.angle_beta   90.00
_cell.angle_gamma   90.00
#
_symmetry.space_group_name_H-M   'P 1'
#
loop_
_entity.id
_entity.type
_entity.pdbx_description
1 polymer ?
#
loop_
_entity_poly.entity_id
_entity_poly.type
_entity_poly.pdbx_seq_one_letter_code
_entity_poly.pdbx_strand_id
1 'polypeptide(L)'
;MAPNFCLLDRTVAEAIASSSPTTQRSIARWAARTVIERADLSNTQWVLDGLNALEEQVALPAPFDGLFNARQRVETDPALRRLRARAKPALRNQQLARQVFAVSSLTSAGATDPARAALDATYFAVADEEDTQLLLGEIRSKFLPR
;
A
#
# COMPACT_ATOMS: atom_id res chain seq x y z
N MET A 1 -11.13 -3.74 7.85
CA MET A 1 -10.84 -4.80 6.86
C MET A 1 -11.01 -4.15 5.51
N ALA A 2 -10.03 -4.24 4.60
CA ALA A 2 -10.25 -3.79 3.23
C ALA A 2 -11.39 -4.62 2.59
N PRO A 3 -12.15 -4.10 1.61
CA PRO A 3 -13.08 -4.94 0.87
C PRO A 3 -12.30 -6.08 0.21
N ASN A 4 -12.91 -7.26 0.13
CA ASN A 4 -12.22 -8.53 -0.13
C ASN A 4 -11.36 -8.47 -1.40
N PHE A 5 -10.03 -8.57 -1.25
CA PHE A 5 -9.07 -8.72 -2.35
C PHE A 5 -9.46 -9.86 -3.32
N CYS A 6 -10.16 -10.88 -2.83
CA CYS A 6 -10.73 -11.96 -3.62
C CYS A 6 -11.69 -11.50 -4.73
N LEU A 7 -12.31 -10.32 -4.60
CA LEU A 7 -13.17 -9.73 -5.63
C LEU A 7 -12.37 -9.16 -6.81
N LEU A 8 -11.10 -8.81 -6.59
CA LEU A 8 -10.20 -8.31 -7.63
C LEU A 8 -9.54 -9.47 -8.36
N ASP A 9 -8.92 -10.39 -7.60
CA ASP A 9 -8.28 -11.57 -8.16
C ASP A 9 -8.25 -12.70 -7.13
N ARG A 10 -9.22 -13.61 -7.23
CA ARG A 10 -9.36 -14.73 -6.31
C ARG A 10 -8.14 -15.65 -6.31
N THR A 11 -7.57 -15.94 -7.48
CA THR A 11 -6.44 -16.85 -7.62
C THR A 11 -5.19 -16.29 -6.94
N VAL A 12 -4.90 -15.00 -7.13
CA VAL A 12 -3.78 -14.34 -6.44
C VAL A 12 -4.03 -14.27 -4.94
N ALA A 13 -5.26 -13.95 -4.52
CA ALA A 13 -5.62 -13.91 -3.09
C ALA A 13 -5.38 -15.26 -2.39
N GLU A 14 -5.83 -16.36 -3.00
CA GLU A 14 -5.67 -17.71 -2.46
C GLU A 14 -4.19 -18.14 -2.45
N ALA A 15 -3.43 -17.79 -3.49
CA ALA A 15 -2.00 -18.07 -3.55
C ALA A 15 -1.19 -17.29 -2.48
N ILE A 16 -1.53 -16.02 -2.24
CA ILE A 16 -0.95 -15.23 -1.14
C ILE A 16 -1.32 -15.86 0.22
N ALA A 17 -2.59 -16.21 0.43
CA ALA A 17 -3.05 -16.79 1.69
C ALA A 17 -2.39 -18.14 1.99
N SER A 18 -2.08 -18.93 0.95
CA SER A 18 -1.42 -20.24 1.06
C SER A 18 0.11 -20.15 1.12
N SER A 19 0.69 -18.97 0.89
CA SER A 19 2.14 -18.76 0.93
C SER A 19 2.68 -18.76 2.36
N SER A 20 4.00 -18.97 2.51
CA SER A 20 4.63 -18.90 3.83
C SER A 20 4.49 -17.50 4.47
N PRO A 21 4.48 -17.38 5.81
CA PRO A 21 4.49 -16.09 6.50
C PRO A 21 5.59 -15.13 6.02
N THR A 22 6.77 -15.66 5.72
CA THR A 22 7.90 -14.88 5.18
C THR A 22 7.58 -14.31 3.81
N THR A 23 7.02 -15.13 2.91
CA THR A 23 6.58 -14.69 1.58
C THR A 23 5.48 -13.62 1.68
N GLN A 24 4.49 -13.84 2.54
CA GLN A 24 3.42 -12.88 2.77
C GLN A 24 3.95 -11.52 3.25
N ARG A 25 4.90 -11.51 4.20
CA ARG A 25 5.58 -10.28 4.64
C ARG A 25 6.33 -9.60 3.50
N SER A 26 7.06 -10.36 2.69
CA SER A 26 7.77 -9.80 1.52
C SER A 26 6.83 -9.18 0.50
N ILE A 27 5.69 -9.83 0.23
CA ILE A 27 4.64 -9.28 -0.65
C ILE A 27 4.07 -7.97 -0.07
N ALA A 28 3.76 -7.94 1.23
CA ALA A 28 3.22 -6.75 1.88
C ALA A 28 4.19 -5.56 1.80
N ARG A 29 5.48 -5.78 2.09
CA ARG A 29 6.53 -4.74 1.99
C ARG A 29 6.70 -4.25 0.57
N TRP A 30 6.75 -5.19 -0.38
CA TRP A 30 6.89 -4.86 -1.79
C TRP A 30 5.70 -4.03 -2.28
N ALA A 31 4.46 -4.44 -1.99
CA ALA A 31 3.26 -3.72 -2.38
C ALA A 31 3.24 -2.29 -1.82
N ALA A 32 3.54 -2.12 -0.53
CA ALA A 32 3.64 -0.82 0.12
C ALA A 32 4.70 0.08 -0.55
N ARG A 33 5.90 -0.45 -0.80
CA ARG A 33 6.97 0.32 -1.44
C ARG A 33 6.59 0.75 -2.86
N THR A 34 6.07 -0.17 -3.66
CA THR A 34 5.72 0.09 -5.05
C THR A 34 4.62 1.16 -5.17
N VAL A 35 3.57 1.09 -4.36
CA VAL A 35 2.50 2.10 -4.42
C VAL A 35 2.96 3.47 -3.88
N ILE A 36 3.84 3.50 -2.87
CA ILE A 36 4.43 4.76 -2.38
C ILE A 36 5.28 5.44 -3.45
N GLU A 37 6.10 4.67 -4.17
CA GLU A 37 6.89 5.15 -5.31
C GLU A 37 5.99 5.69 -6.42
N ARG A 38 4.94 4.97 -6.80
CA ARG A 38 3.96 5.40 -7.83
C ARG A 38 3.14 6.62 -7.42
N ALA A 39 2.90 6.81 -6.12
CA ALA A 39 2.17 7.96 -5.59
C ALA A 39 3.05 9.22 -5.38
N ASP A 40 4.34 9.16 -5.74
CA ASP A 40 5.34 10.22 -5.52
C ASP A 40 5.45 10.63 -4.04
N LEU A 41 5.30 9.64 -3.14
CA LEU A 41 5.36 9.84 -1.70
C LEU A 41 6.73 9.50 -1.10
N SER A 42 7.65 8.95 -1.88
CA SER A 42 8.99 8.53 -1.43
C SER A 42 9.85 9.66 -0.88
N ASN A 43 9.55 10.93 -1.20
CA ASN A 43 10.26 12.10 -0.66
C ASN A 43 9.65 12.65 0.64
N THR A 44 8.63 11.98 1.18
CA THR A 44 7.93 12.42 2.38
C THR A 44 8.52 11.76 3.62
N GLN A 45 9.12 12.53 4.53
CA GLN A 45 9.89 11.97 5.66
C GLN A 45 9.09 10.96 6.49
N TRP A 46 7.87 11.32 6.90
CA TRP A 46 7.07 10.40 7.72
C TRP A 46 6.68 9.12 6.97
N VAL A 47 6.62 9.13 5.63
CA VAL A 47 6.42 7.93 4.81
C VAL A 47 7.69 7.07 4.79
N LEU A 48 8.86 7.70 4.64
CA LEU A 48 10.15 7.01 4.73
C LEU A 48 10.33 6.33 6.08
N ASP A 49 9.95 6.99 7.17
CA ASP A 49 10.02 6.41 8.51
C ASP A 49 9.15 5.14 8.62
N GLY A 50 7.96 5.13 8.01
CA GLY A 50 7.10 3.95 7.94
C GLY A 50 7.68 2.82 7.07
N LEU A 51 8.27 3.15 5.92
CA LEU A 51 8.94 2.17 5.06
C LEU A 51 10.14 1.53 5.76
N ASN A 52 10.96 2.33 6.44
CA ASN A 52 12.10 1.84 7.21
C ASN A 52 11.64 0.92 8.36
N ALA A 53 10.56 1.28 9.05
CA ALA A 53 9.99 0.43 10.10
C ALA A 53 9.53 -0.93 9.58
N LEU A 54 8.95 -1.00 8.37
CA LEU A 54 8.60 -2.28 7.73
C LEU A 54 9.83 -3.12 7.42
N GLU A 55 10.90 -2.50 6.93
CA GLU A 55 12.16 -3.17 6.58
C GLU A 55 12.87 -3.74 7.81
N GLU A 56 12.95 -2.93 8.87
CA GLU A 56 13.51 -3.31 10.17
C GLU A 56 12.61 -4.28 10.96
N GLN A 57 11.39 -4.53 10.47
CA GLN A 57 10.39 -5.39 11.09
C GLN A 57 9.96 -4.93 12.49
N VAL A 58 9.97 -3.62 12.72
CA VAL A 58 9.54 -3.00 13.98
C VAL A 58 8.09 -2.50 13.86
N ALA A 59 7.49 -2.16 15.00
CA ALA A 59 6.15 -1.57 15.02
C ALA A 59 6.13 -0.27 14.22
N LEU A 60 5.08 -0.09 13.42
CA LEU A 60 4.91 1.11 12.61
C LEU A 60 4.77 2.36 13.51
N PRO A 61 5.53 3.44 13.21
CA PRO A 61 5.42 4.69 13.96
C PRO A 61 4.14 5.45 13.60
N ALA A 62 3.73 6.41 14.44
CA ALA A 62 2.70 7.38 14.05
C ALA A 62 3.12 8.09 12.74
N PRO A 63 2.21 8.31 11.78
CA PRO A 63 0.76 8.15 11.84
C PRO A 63 0.25 6.77 11.39
N PHE A 64 1.14 5.80 11.18
CA PHE A 64 0.79 4.45 10.70
C PHE A 64 0.40 3.50 11.84
N ASP A 65 0.34 4.00 13.07
CA ASP A 65 -0.26 3.33 14.23
C ASP A 65 -1.78 3.10 14.05
N GLY A 66 -2.40 3.77 13.08
CA GLY A 66 -3.78 3.53 12.69
C GLY A 66 -4.09 3.96 11.26
N LEU A 67 -4.91 3.17 10.56
CA LEU A 67 -5.31 3.45 9.17
C LEU A 67 -6.01 4.82 9.04
N PHE A 68 -6.84 5.18 10.02
CA PHE A 68 -7.50 6.48 10.06
C PHE A 68 -6.48 7.63 10.21
N ASN A 69 -5.51 7.47 11.12
CA ASN A 69 -4.47 8.48 11.37
C ASN A 69 -3.63 8.75 10.12
N ALA A 70 -3.21 7.69 9.42
CA ALA A 70 -2.43 7.80 8.19
C ALA A 70 -3.21 8.55 7.09
N ARG A 71 -4.49 8.24 6.91
CA ARG A 71 -5.36 8.92 5.93
C ARG A 71 -5.62 10.37 6.29
N GLN A 72 -5.92 10.64 7.56
CA GLN A 72 -6.08 12.00 8.07
C GLN A 72 -4.79 12.82 7.88
N ARG A 73 -3.62 12.20 8.05
CA ARG A 73 -2.33 12.86 7.78
C ARG A 73 -2.22 13.29 6.32
N VAL A 74 -2.57 12.44 5.36
CA VAL A 74 -2.58 12.79 3.92
C VAL A 74 -3.48 13.99 3.62
N GLU A 75 -4.66 14.02 4.24
CA GLU A 75 -5.60 15.12 4.04
C GLU A 75 -5.12 16.42 4.67
N THR A 76 -4.46 16.38 5.82
CA THR A 76 -4.05 17.57 6.59
C THR A 76 -2.65 18.09 6.24
N ASP A 77 -1.78 17.25 5.67
CA ASP A 77 -0.40 17.63 5.35
C ASP A 77 -0.32 18.75 4.28
N PRO A 78 0.26 19.92 4.61
CA PRO A 78 0.37 21.03 3.67
C PRO A 78 1.23 20.73 2.44
N ALA A 79 2.29 19.92 2.57
CA ALA A 79 3.15 19.56 1.46
C ALA A 79 2.41 18.66 0.47
N LEU A 80 1.65 17.68 0.96
CA LEU A 80 0.83 16.83 0.10
C LEU A 80 -0.34 17.59 -0.53
N ARG A 81 -0.97 18.53 0.20
CA ARG A 81 -1.96 19.45 -0.39
C ARG A 81 -1.38 20.25 -1.55
N ARG A 82 -0.17 20.80 -1.39
CA ARG A 82 0.52 21.53 -2.46
C ARG A 82 0.86 20.63 -3.64
N LEU A 83 1.33 19.40 -3.40
CA LEU A 83 1.59 18.42 -4.46
C LEU A 83 0.32 18.13 -5.26
N ARG A 84 -0.81 17.88 -4.60
CA ARG A 84 -2.12 17.71 -5.26
C ARG A 84 -2.55 18.95 -6.05
N ALA A 85 -2.32 20.15 -5.51
CA ALA A 85 -2.70 21.40 -6.18
C ALA A 85 -1.95 21.65 -7.50
N ARG A 86 -0.75 21.07 -7.67
CA ARG A 86 0.04 21.09 -8.92
C ARG A 86 -0.56 20.22 -10.02
N ALA A 87 -1.37 19.21 -9.67
CA ALA A 87 -2.08 18.41 -10.65
C ALA A 87 -3.17 19.23 -11.36
N LYS A 88 -3.50 18.84 -12.60
CA LYS A 88 -4.64 19.39 -13.35
C LYS A 88 -5.91 19.31 -12.49
N PRO A 89 -6.80 20.32 -12.50
CA PRO A 89 -8.00 20.32 -11.65
C PRO A 89 -8.82 19.01 -11.72
N ALA A 90 -9.00 18.46 -12.91
CA ALA A 90 -9.72 17.20 -13.13
C ALA A 90 -9.07 15.96 -12.47
N LEU A 91 -7.77 16.01 -12.18
CA LEU A 91 -6.99 14.88 -11.63
C LEU A 91 -6.73 15.02 -10.12
N ARG A 92 -7.15 16.13 -9.48
CA ARG A 92 -6.85 16.38 -8.06
C ARG A 92 -7.46 15.34 -7.13
N ASN A 93 -8.69 14.92 -7.41
CA ASN A 93 -9.37 13.88 -6.63
C ASN A 93 -8.71 12.52 -6.82
N GLN A 94 -8.28 12.20 -8.04
CA GLN A 94 -7.51 10.98 -8.31
C GLN A 94 -6.16 11.00 -7.58
N GLN A 95 -5.45 12.13 -7.58
CA GLN A 95 -4.19 12.25 -6.84
C GLN A 95 -4.40 12.11 -5.32
N LEU A 96 -5.51 12.63 -4.78
CA LEU A 96 -5.87 12.41 -3.38
C LEU A 96 -6.11 10.92 -3.10
N ALA A 97 -6.91 10.25 -3.95
CA ALA A 97 -7.17 8.83 -3.84
C ALA A 97 -5.85 8.05 -3.83
N ARG A 98 -4.97 8.26 -4.82
CA ARG A 98 -3.66 7.60 -4.90
C ARG A 98 -2.84 7.73 -3.62
N GLN A 99 -2.76 8.93 -3.06
CA GLN A 99 -2.03 9.16 -1.81
C GLN A 99 -2.68 8.43 -0.62
N VAL A 100 -4.01 8.46 -0.53
CA VAL A 100 -4.77 7.75 0.52
C VAL A 100 -4.61 6.24 0.41
N PHE A 101 -4.65 5.69 -0.80
CA PHE A 101 -4.43 4.27 -1.08
C PHE A 101 -3.00 3.85 -0.73
N ALA A 102 -2.01 4.65 -1.13
CA ALA A 102 -0.61 4.34 -0.87
C ALA A 102 -0.28 4.26 0.62
N VAL A 103 -0.75 5.23 1.42
CA VAL A 103 -0.56 5.18 2.89
C VAL A 103 -1.38 4.10 3.56
N SER A 104 -2.52 3.73 2.96
CA SER A 104 -3.33 2.59 3.45
C SER A 104 -2.60 1.28 3.24
N SER A 105 -1.95 1.10 2.08
CA SER A 105 -1.10 -0.07 1.82
C SER A 105 0.05 -0.17 2.81
N LEU A 106 0.77 0.93 3.04
CA LEU A 106 1.86 1.00 4.01
C LEU A 106 1.39 0.66 5.43
N THR A 107 0.27 1.24 5.87
CA THR A 107 -0.31 0.94 7.20
C THR A 107 -0.70 -0.53 7.33
N SER A 108 -1.38 -1.08 6.32
CA SER A 108 -1.84 -2.47 6.32
C SER A 108 -0.70 -3.48 6.29
N ALA A 109 0.42 -3.16 5.63
CA ALA A 109 1.60 -4.02 5.60
C ALA A 109 2.22 -4.26 6.99
N GLY A 110 1.94 -3.38 7.95
CA GLY A 110 2.36 -3.53 9.35
C GLY A 110 1.47 -4.44 10.20
N ALA A 111 0.41 -5.04 9.66
CA ALA A 111 -0.48 -5.89 10.44
C ALA A 111 0.27 -7.08 11.09
N THR A 112 -0.16 -7.50 12.28
CA THR A 112 0.45 -8.62 13.01
C THR A 112 0.29 -9.95 12.28
N ASP A 113 -0.87 -10.18 11.68
CA ASP A 113 -1.13 -11.34 10.83
C ASP A 113 -0.48 -11.12 9.45
N PRO A 114 0.50 -11.95 9.04
CA PRO A 114 1.20 -11.80 7.78
C PRO A 114 0.30 -11.98 6.56
N ALA A 115 -0.70 -12.88 6.61
CA ALA A 115 -1.62 -13.11 5.51
C ALA A 115 -2.50 -11.88 5.30
N ARG A 116 -3.05 -11.34 6.40
CA ARG A 116 -3.82 -10.10 6.36
C ARG A 116 -2.98 -8.91 5.91
N ALA A 117 -1.73 -8.80 6.35
CA ALA A 117 -0.81 -7.75 5.92
C ALA A 117 -0.63 -7.76 4.40
N ALA A 118 -0.37 -8.94 3.83
CA ALA A 118 -0.18 -9.12 2.40
C ALA A 118 -1.45 -8.79 1.60
N LEU A 119 -2.60 -9.32 2.02
CA LEU A 119 -3.87 -9.14 1.32
C LEU A 119 -4.36 -7.69 1.38
N ASP A 120 -4.39 -7.08 2.57
CA ASP A 120 -4.85 -5.70 2.74
C ASP A 120 -3.90 -4.71 2.05
N ALA A 121 -2.56 -4.90 2.16
CA ALA A 121 -1.59 -4.04 1.48
C ALA A 121 -1.71 -4.16 -0.04
N THR A 122 -1.78 -5.38 -0.57
CA THR A 122 -1.93 -5.60 -2.01
C THR A 122 -3.23 -5.01 -2.53
N TYR A 123 -4.34 -5.19 -1.81
CA TYR A 123 -5.62 -4.55 -2.17
C TYR A 123 -5.46 -3.04 -2.33
N PHE A 124 -4.89 -2.36 -1.34
CA PHE A 124 -4.73 -0.91 -1.41
C PHE A 124 -3.72 -0.47 -2.46
N ALA A 125 -2.74 -1.32 -2.80
CA ALA A 125 -1.79 -1.03 -3.86
C ALA A 125 -2.42 -1.09 -5.27
N VAL A 126 -3.48 -1.88 -5.47
CA VAL A 126 -4.03 -2.14 -6.83
C VAL A 126 -5.42 -1.56 -7.08
N ALA A 127 -6.14 -1.14 -6.02
CA ALA A 127 -7.56 -0.76 -6.11
C ALA A 127 -7.84 0.60 -6.79
N ASP A 128 -6.81 1.44 -7.00
CA ASP A 128 -6.95 2.78 -7.61
C ASP A 128 -6.13 2.94 -8.91
N GLU A 129 -5.60 1.83 -9.45
CA GLU A 129 -4.74 1.86 -10.64
C GLU A 129 -5.43 1.37 -11.91
N GLU A 130 -5.19 2.02 -13.04
CA GLU A 130 -5.41 1.44 -14.38
C GLU A 130 -4.53 0.18 -14.59
N ASP A 131 -3.43 0.10 -13.86
CA ASP A 131 -2.38 -0.93 -13.95
C ASP A 131 -2.56 -2.10 -12.95
N THR A 132 -3.77 -2.33 -12.43
CA THR A 132 -4.08 -3.46 -11.53
C THR A 132 -3.49 -4.79 -12.04
N GLN A 133 -3.65 -5.07 -13.34
CA GLN A 133 -3.16 -6.31 -13.95
C GLN A 133 -1.63 -6.40 -14.00
N LEU A 134 -0.94 -5.26 -14.14
CA LEU A 134 0.52 -5.21 -14.15
C LEU A 134 1.07 -5.52 -12.75
N LEU A 135 0.52 -4.90 -11.71
CA LEU A 135 0.92 -5.16 -10.32
C LEU A 135 0.65 -6.61 -9.90
N LEU A 136 -0.52 -7.16 -10.26
CA LEU A 136 -0.84 -8.57 -10.02
C LEU A 136 0.10 -9.51 -10.80
N GLY A 137 0.47 -9.16 -12.03
CA GLY A 137 1.44 -9.88 -12.83
C GLY A 137 2.84 -9.88 -12.19
N GLU A 138 3.28 -8.74 -11.66
CA GLU A 138 4.54 -8.63 -10.94
C GLU A 138 4.55 -9.51 -9.68
N ILE A 139 3.48 -9.49 -8.88
CA ILE A 139 3.36 -10.34 -7.68
C ILE A 139 3.48 -11.82 -8.04
N ARG A 140 2.73 -12.25 -9.06
CA ARG A 140 2.78 -13.62 -9.56
C ARG A 140 4.20 -14.00 -9.97
N SER A 141 4.88 -13.13 -10.73
CA SER A 141 6.22 -13.42 -11.25
C SER A 141 7.31 -13.45 -10.16
N LYS A 142 7.19 -12.61 -9.12
CA LYS A 142 8.23 -12.40 -8.10
C LYS A 142 8.10 -13.33 -6.90
N PHE A 143 6.87 -13.68 -6.50
CA PHE A 143 6.63 -14.30 -5.18
C PHE A 143 5.84 -15.60 -5.20
N LEU A 144 5.05 -15.84 -6.25
CA LEU A 144 4.16 -17.00 -6.30
C LEU A 144 4.75 -18.08 -7.22
N PRO A 145 4.61 -19.37 -6.87
CA PRO A 145 4.99 -20.45 -7.77
C PRO A 145 4.14 -20.39 -9.05
N ARG A 146 4.75 -20.75 -10.18
CA ARG A 146 4.08 -20.84 -11.49
C ARG A 146 3.10 -22.01 -11.54
#